data_AF-A0A3S0VLN9-F1
#
_entry.id   AF-A0A3S0VLN9-F1
#
_cell.length_a   1.000
_cell.length_b   1.000
_cell.length_c   1.000
_cell.angle_alpha   90.00
_cell.angle_beta   90.00
_cell.angle_gamma   90.00
#
_symmetry.space_group_name_H-M   'P 1'
#
loop_
_entity.id
_entity.type
_entity.pdbx_description
1 polymer ?
#
loop_
_entity_poly.entity_id
_entity_poly.type
_entity_poly.pdbx_seq_one_letter_code
_entity_poly.pdbx_strand_id
1 'polypeptide(L)'
;MQGITFTPENKVFKTNSESMQAKPFTPYEAQQSFASFLKNSIEKVNEAQGVSDKITEKMARGDNIDLHQVMIASQKASITMQATIEMRNKVVEAYQEVMRMSI
;
A
#
# COMPACT_ATOMS: atom_id res chain seq x y z
N MET A 1 37.03 1.19 -47.91
CA MET A 1 36.80 0.61 -46.57
C MET A 1 36.40 1.73 -45.64
N GLN A 2 35.10 1.98 -45.47
CA GLN A 2 34.59 3.06 -44.62
C GLN A 2 34.38 2.49 -43.21
N GLY A 3 35.06 3.08 -42.22
CA GLY A 3 35.02 2.65 -40.83
C GLY A 3 33.62 2.83 -40.24
N ILE A 4 33.11 1.78 -39.62
CA ILE A 4 31.87 1.82 -38.85
C ILE A 4 32.14 2.56 -37.53
N THR A 5 31.71 3.81 -37.44
CA THR A 5 31.71 4.56 -36.18
C THR A 5 30.44 4.21 -35.41
N PHE A 6 30.59 3.50 -34.30
CA PHE A 6 29.50 3.25 -33.35
C PHE A 6 29.26 4.52 -32.54
N THR A 7 28.14 5.18 -32.76
CA THR A 7 27.64 6.22 -31.84
C THR A 7 26.71 5.53 -30.84
N PRO A 8 27.07 5.42 -29.55
CA PRO A 8 26.16 4.86 -28.55
C PRO A 8 24.97 5.82 -28.40
N GLU A 9 23.79 5.36 -28.82
CA GLU A 9 22.53 6.11 -28.70
C GLU A 9 22.08 6.11 -27.24
N ASN A 10 22.52 7.11 -26.46
CA ASN A 10 22.16 7.23 -25.04
C ASN A 10 20.76 7.86 -24.86
N LYS A 11 19.74 7.29 -25.51
CA LYS A 11 18.33 7.73 -25.41
C LYS A 11 17.51 6.99 -24.36
N VAL A 12 18.15 6.22 -23.47
CA VAL A 12 17.45 5.39 -22.48
C VAL A 12 17.42 6.01 -21.07
N PHE A 13 18.12 7.12 -20.85
CA PHE A 13 18.14 7.83 -19.57
C PHE A 13 17.77 9.31 -19.75
N LYS A 14 16.47 9.57 -19.92
CA LYS A 14 15.91 10.87 -19.55
C LYS A 14 15.59 10.81 -18.06
N THR A 15 16.62 10.94 -17.23
CA THR A 15 16.44 11.45 -15.87
C THR A 15 16.04 12.91 -16.04
N ASN A 16 14.73 13.19 -16.00
CA ASN A 16 14.24 14.54 -15.73
C ASN A 16 14.67 14.89 -14.29
N SER A 17 15.94 15.28 -14.15
CA SER A 17 16.41 16.16 -13.09
C SER A 17 15.98 17.58 -13.45
N GLU A 18 14.67 17.79 -13.58
CA GLU A 18 14.10 19.10 -13.35
C GLU A 18 14.07 19.26 -11.84
N SER A 19 14.78 20.26 -11.37
CA SER A 19 14.82 20.70 -9.99
C SER A 19 13.39 20.76 -9.42
N MET A 20 12.99 19.71 -8.71
CA MET A 20 11.94 19.81 -7.72
C MET A 20 12.49 20.70 -6.60
N GLN A 21 12.35 22.01 -6.78
CA GLN A 21 12.32 22.93 -5.65
C GLN A 21 11.28 22.37 -4.70
N ALA A 22 11.74 21.79 -3.59
CA ALA A 22 10.92 21.40 -2.47
C ALA A 22 10.34 22.69 -1.87
N LYS A 23 9.30 23.22 -2.50
CA LYS A 23 8.42 24.21 -1.88
C LYS A 23 7.85 23.50 -0.65
N PRO A 24 8.01 24.06 0.56
CA PRO A 24 7.53 23.39 1.76
C PRO A 24 6.04 23.15 1.59
N PHE A 25 5.63 21.87 1.61
CA PHE A 25 4.23 21.49 1.57
C PHE A 25 3.57 22.16 2.76
N THR A 26 2.77 23.20 2.50
CA THR A 26 2.11 23.89 3.62
C THR A 26 1.07 22.93 4.20
N PRO A 27 0.80 22.98 5.52
CA PRO A 27 -0.22 22.14 6.14
C PRO A 27 -1.59 22.22 5.44
N TYR A 28 -1.88 23.34 4.77
CA TYR A 28 -3.08 23.57 3.98
C TYR A 28 -3.13 22.74 2.68
N GLU A 29 -2.02 22.66 1.93
CA GLU A 29 -1.92 21.83 0.72
C GLU A 29 -1.98 20.33 1.08
N ALA A 30 -1.41 19.94 2.23
CA ALA A 30 -1.53 18.58 2.77
C ALA A 30 -2.98 18.21 3.09
N GLN A 31 -3.72 19.13 3.71
CA GLN A 31 -5.14 18.93 4.04
C GLN A 31 -6.01 18.75 2.80
N GLN A 32 -5.76 19.53 1.74
CA GLN A 32 -6.53 19.43 0.48
C GLN A 32 -6.22 18.13 -0.29
N SER A 33 -4.96 17.71 -0.30
CA SER A 33 -4.55 16.42 -0.86
C SER A 33 -5.16 15.25 -0.09
N PHE A 34 -5.15 15.31 1.25
CA PHE A 34 -5.77 14.30 2.10
C PHE A 34 -7.30 14.23 1.93
N ALA A 35 -7.99 15.38 1.87
CA ALA A 35 -9.44 15.43 1.64
C ALA A 35 -9.81 14.81 0.28
N SER A 36 -9.00 15.07 -0.76
CA SER A 36 -9.18 14.49 -2.08
C SER A 36 -8.92 12.97 -2.08
N PHE A 37 -7.88 12.52 -1.38
CA PHE A 37 -7.59 11.10 -1.19
C PHE A 37 -8.72 10.38 -0.42
N LEU A 38 -9.26 11.01 0.63
CA LEU A 38 -10.36 10.48 1.42
C LEU A 38 -11.64 10.34 0.59
N LYS A 39 -11.99 11.35 -0.22
CA LYS A 39 -13.14 11.29 -1.13
C LYS A 39 -13.01 10.13 -2.12
N ASN A 40 -11.86 10.00 -2.76
CA ASN A 40 -11.58 8.88 -3.67
C ASN A 40 -11.62 7.52 -2.97
N SER A 41 -11.19 7.46 -1.70
CA SER A 41 -11.23 6.23 -0.92
C SER A 41 -12.66 5.82 -0.57
N ILE A 42 -13.52 6.78 -0.23
CA ILE A 42 -14.95 6.53 0.01
C ILE A 42 -15.65 6.04 -1.27
N GLU A 43 -15.35 6.65 -2.41
CA GLU A 43 -15.87 6.20 -3.72
C GLU A 43 -15.41 4.77 -4.04
N LYS A 44 -14.14 4.43 -3.78
CA LYS A 44 -13.61 3.07 -3.95
C LYS A 44 -14.25 2.05 -3.02
N VAL A 45 -14.58 2.44 -1.78
CA VAL A 45 -15.29 1.55 -0.84
C VAL A 45 -16.70 1.25 -1.36
N ASN A 46 -17.40 2.26 -1.89
CA ASN A 46 -18.72 2.06 -2.49
C ASN A 46 -18.67 1.12 -3.70
N GLU A 47 -17.65 1.27 -4.56
CA GLU A 47 -17.42 0.37 -5.69
C GLU A 47 -17.08 -1.07 -5.22
N ALA A 48 -16.21 -1.19 -4.22
CA ALA A 48 -15.85 -2.47 -3.61
C ALA A 48 -17.05 -3.17 -2.95
N GLN A 49 -17.98 -2.40 -2.36
CA GLN A 49 -19.21 -2.93 -1.79
C GLN A 49 -20.11 -3.54 -2.88
N GLY A 50 -20.32 -2.86 -4.01
CA GLY A 50 -21.10 -3.42 -5.13
C GLY A 50 -20.46 -4.67 -5.76
N VAL A 51 -19.12 -4.74 -5.77
CA VAL A 51 -18.40 -5.96 -6.17
C VAL A 51 -18.59 -7.07 -5.14
N SER A 52 -18.55 -6.74 -3.84
CA SER A 52 -18.78 -7.68 -2.74
C SER A 52 -20.20 -8.27 -2.77
N ASP A 53 -21.22 -7.48 -3.09
CA ASP A 53 -22.60 -7.97 -3.21
C ASP A 53 -22.71 -9.01 -4.34
N LYS A 54 -22.04 -8.73 -5.48
CA LYS A 54 -21.98 -9.64 -6.64
C LYS A 54 -21.18 -10.91 -6.36
N ILE A 55 -20.14 -10.83 -5.52
CA ILE A 55 -19.36 -11.98 -5.05
C ILE A 55 -20.16 -12.78 -4.01
N THR A 56 -20.92 -12.12 -3.14
CA THR A 56 -21.78 -12.76 -2.14
C THR A 56 -22.92 -13.54 -2.80
N GLU A 57 -23.50 -12.99 -3.87
CA GLU A 57 -24.46 -13.69 -4.73
C GLU A 57 -23.84 -14.91 -5.45
N LYS A 58 -22.54 -14.86 -5.74
CA LYS A 58 -21.78 -16.02 -6.26
C LYS A 58 -21.44 -17.01 -5.15
N MET A 59 -21.14 -16.57 -3.93
CA MET A 59 -20.84 -17.41 -2.78
C MET A 59 -22.08 -18.15 -2.26
N ALA A 60 -23.25 -17.51 -2.29
CA ALA A 60 -24.53 -18.13 -1.95
C ALA A 60 -24.90 -19.32 -2.87
N ARG A 61 -24.22 -19.47 -4.02
CA ARG A 61 -24.31 -20.66 -4.88
C ARG A 61 -23.49 -21.86 -4.40
N GLY A 62 -22.75 -21.74 -3.30
CA GLY A 62 -22.32 -22.86 -2.46
C GLY A 62 -21.15 -23.68 -2.98
N ASP A 63 -19.96 -23.08 -3.10
CA ASP A 63 -18.74 -23.81 -3.43
C ASP A 63 -18.03 -24.39 -2.19
N ASN A 64 -17.73 -25.68 -2.29
CA ASN A 64 -17.13 -26.61 -1.32
C ASN A 64 -15.98 -26.03 -0.48
N ILE A 65 -16.19 -25.88 0.83
CA ILE A 65 -15.12 -25.58 1.79
C ILE A 65 -14.69 -26.89 2.46
N ASP A 66 -13.46 -27.30 2.14
CA ASP A 66 -12.82 -28.49 2.70
C ASP A 66 -12.41 -28.23 4.17
N LEU A 67 -12.83 -29.08 5.11
CA LEU A 67 -12.61 -28.91 6.57
C LEU A 67 -11.13 -28.70 6.92
N HIS A 68 -10.23 -29.32 6.15
CA HIS A 68 -8.78 -29.14 6.31
C HIS A 68 -8.33 -27.69 6.10
N GLN A 69 -8.95 -26.96 5.16
CA GLN A 69 -8.63 -25.56 4.90
C GLN A 69 -9.03 -24.65 6.06
N VAL A 70 -10.15 -24.93 6.72
CA VAL A 70 -10.59 -24.16 7.91
C VAL A 70 -9.60 -24.32 9.05
N MET A 71 -9.09 -25.54 9.28
CA MET A 71 -8.11 -25.82 10.33
C MET A 71 -6.75 -25.14 10.06
N ILE A 72 -6.31 -25.14 8.79
CA ILE A 72 -5.08 -24.44 8.36
C ILE A 72 -5.27 -22.92 8.49
N ALA A 73 -6.40 -22.40 8.04
CA ALA A 73 -6.72 -20.97 8.14
C ALA A 73 -6.76 -20.51 9.61
N SER A 74 -7.36 -21.30 10.50
CA SER A 74 -7.38 -21.01 11.95
C SER A 74 -5.97 -20.98 12.55
N GLN A 75 -5.12 -21.98 12.25
CA GLN A 75 -3.74 -22.00 12.73
C GLN A 75 -2.94 -20.80 12.20
N LYS A 76 -3.07 -20.48 10.91
CA LYS A 76 -2.42 -19.33 10.29
C LYS A 76 -2.88 -18.01 10.91
N ALA A 77 -4.18 -17.86 11.16
CA ALA A 77 -4.75 -16.68 11.80
C ALA A 77 -4.19 -16.50 13.21
N SER A 78 -4.10 -17.56 14.01
CA SER A 78 -3.53 -17.51 15.36
C SER A 78 -2.07 -17.05 15.36
N ILE A 79 -1.23 -17.61 14.48
CA ILE A 79 0.19 -17.21 14.36
C ILE A 79 0.31 -15.76 13.89
N THR A 80 -0.49 -15.36 12.90
CA THR A 80 -0.47 -14.00 12.35
C THR A 80 -0.92 -12.97 13.39
N MET A 81 -1.93 -13.30 14.20
CA MET A 81 -2.40 -12.43 15.28
C MET A 81 -1.30 -12.23 16.33
N GLN A 82 -0.61 -13.29 16.73
CA GLN A 82 0.54 -13.20 17.64
C GLN A 82 1.64 -12.29 17.08
N ALA A 83 2.03 -12.49 15.81
CA ALA A 83 3.01 -11.65 15.15
C ALA A 83 2.57 -10.17 15.08
N THR A 84 1.28 -9.92 14.88
CA THR A 84 0.71 -8.56 14.85
C THR A 84 0.78 -7.89 16.22
N ILE A 85 0.56 -8.63 17.31
CA ILE A 85 0.70 -8.10 18.67
C ILE A 85 2.15 -7.71 18.94
N GLU A 86 3.12 -8.55 18.56
CA GLU A 86 4.55 -8.24 18.69
C GLU A 86 4.94 -7.00 17.88
N MET A 87 4.47 -6.90 16.63
CA MET A 87 4.70 -5.73 15.79
C MET A 87 4.08 -4.47 16.39
N ARG A 88 2.85 -4.55 16.92
CA ARG A 88 2.21 -3.41 17.63
C ARG A 88 3.08 -2.94 18.79
N ASN A 89 3.57 -3.86 19.61
CA ASN A 89 4.41 -3.54 20.76
C ASN A 89 5.69 -2.82 20.30
N LYS A 90 6.38 -3.34 19.26
CA LYS A 90 7.59 -2.74 18.71
C LYS A 90 7.37 -1.35 18.10
N VAL A 91 6.24 -1.12 17.43
CA VAL A 91 5.90 0.20 16.89
C VAL A 91 5.65 1.22 18.00
N VAL A 92 4.99 0.82 19.09
CA VAL A 92 4.79 1.69 20.26
C VAL A 92 6.13 2.02 20.92
N GLU A 93 7.01 1.03 21.09
CA GLU A 93 8.38 1.24 21.60
C GLU A 93 9.16 2.23 20.72
N ALA A 94 9.12 2.04 19.39
CA ALA A 94 9.80 2.91 18.44
C ALA A 94 9.27 4.35 18.48
N TYR A 95 7.94 4.53 18.62
CA TYR A 95 7.35 5.86 18.77
C TYR A 95 7.81 6.54 20.07
N GLN A 96 7.80 5.82 21.19
CA GLN A 96 8.29 6.33 22.46
C GLN A 96 9.77 6.71 22.39
N GLU A 97 10.57 5.96 21.66
CA GLU A 97 12.00 6.22 21.50
C GLU A 97 12.28 7.48 20.69
N VAL A 98 11.59 7.68 19.56
CA VAL A 98 11.69 8.92 18.74
C VAL A 98 11.30 10.15 19.57
N MET A 99 10.28 10.04 20.41
CA MET A 99 9.86 11.12 21.30
C MET A 99 10.92 11.42 22.39
N ARG A 100 11.63 10.41 22.89
CA ARG A 100 12.74 10.59 23.84
C ARG A 100 13.98 11.21 23.21
N MET A 101 14.22 11.00 21.91
CA MET A 101 15.36 11.61 21.19
C MET A 101 15.13 13.08 20.81
N SER A 102 13.88 13.56 20.80
CA SER A 102 13.52 14.88 20.25
C SER A 102 13.37 15.99 21.30
N ILE A 103 13.79 15.75 22.55
CA ILE A 103 13.87 16.76 23.62
C ILE A 103 15.30 17.23 23.84
#